data_AF-A0A9Q1IZI6-F1
#
_entry.id   AF-A0A9Q1IZI6-F1
#
_cell.length_a   1.000
_cell.length_b   1.000
_cell.length_c   1.000
_cell.angle_alpha   90.00
_cell.angle_beta   90.00
_cell.angle_gamma   90.00
#
_symmetry.space_group_name_H-M   'P 1'
#
loop_
_entity.id
_entity.type
_entity.pdbx_description
1 polymer ?
#
loop_
_entity_poly.entity_id
_entity_poly.type
_entity_poly.pdbx_seq_one_letter_code
_entity_poly.pdbx_strand_id
1 'polypeptide(L)'
;MANGQVKKAHMYLEKCAKMNNRMEFMSAIKPENLSNVVTVENKDKKYTFLDLVRTPNIRKLAICTGIVWFTVAFIYYGISLNITGFGLNIYLTQFIYAAIEMPSKIAVYYSLDLIGRRPTQAATLLLTGVCIAINLFVPANLWVFRSIVAILGKATSESSFTIAFLYTAELYPTVVRQNGLGYTSFLARLGVSIAPLIALLEDVWKLLPEVIFCTLAIISGLVACLLPETKNVRLPETIEDIEQTTYVWQSIELEKRDATLKPLTSGGDESGG
;
A
#
# COMPACT_ATOMS: atom_id res chain seq x y z
N MET A 1 -24.09 6.83 -3.17
CA MET A 1 -24.59 7.29 -4.50
C MET A 1 -26.11 7.10 -4.64
N ALA A 2 -26.91 7.60 -3.68
CA ALA A 2 -28.36 7.75 -3.87
C ALA A 2 -28.68 9.23 -3.66
N ASN A 3 -28.58 10.00 -4.74
CA ASN A 3 -28.77 11.45 -4.75
C ASN A 3 -30.26 11.78 -4.60
N GLY A 4 -30.85 11.51 -3.43
CA GLY A 4 -32.26 11.74 -3.10
C GLY A 4 -33.29 10.84 -3.81
N GLN A 5 -32.87 9.95 -4.73
CA GLN A 5 -33.78 9.08 -5.50
C GLN A 5 -34.04 7.71 -4.83
N VAL A 6 -34.54 7.75 -3.59
CA VAL A 6 -34.77 6.58 -2.73
C VAL A 6 -35.67 5.53 -3.39
N LYS A 7 -36.73 5.96 -4.11
CA LYS A 7 -37.65 5.05 -4.82
C LYS A 7 -36.98 4.27 -5.95
N LYS A 8 -36.06 4.88 -6.69
CA LYS A 8 -35.33 4.19 -7.76
C LYS A 8 -34.31 3.20 -7.18
N ALA A 9 -33.61 3.60 -6.12
CA ALA A 9 -32.67 2.72 -5.42
C ALA A 9 -33.37 1.45 -4.90
N HIS A 10 -34.56 1.60 -4.29
CA HIS A 10 -35.36 0.47 -3.82
C HIS A 10 -35.79 -0.46 -4.97
N MET A 11 -36.22 0.08 -6.11
CA MET A 11 -36.58 -0.70 -7.30
C MET A 11 -35.40 -1.51 -7.86
N TYR A 12 -34.18 -0.95 -7.88
CA TYR A 12 -32.99 -1.69 -8.33
C TYR A 12 -32.55 -2.76 -7.33
N LEU A 13 -32.64 -2.47 -6.03
CA LEU A 13 -32.37 -3.45 -4.97
C LEU A 13 -33.34 -4.64 -5.06
N GLU A 14 -34.62 -4.39 -5.35
CA GLU A 14 -35.62 -5.43 -5.57
C GLU A 14 -35.29 -6.32 -6.78
N LYS A 15 -34.88 -5.72 -7.92
CA LYS A 15 -34.44 -6.48 -9.09
C LYS A 15 -33.22 -7.35 -8.79
N CYS A 16 -32.23 -6.82 -8.08
CA CYS A 16 -31.04 -7.56 -7.68
C CYS A 16 -31.35 -8.68 -6.67
N ALA A 17 -32.24 -8.43 -5.70
CA ALA A 17 -32.67 -9.43 -4.72
C ALA A 17 -33.44 -10.59 -5.38
N LYS A 18 -34.25 -10.28 -6.41
CA LYS A 18 -34.96 -11.26 -7.22
C LYS A 18 -34.01 -12.10 -8.08
N MET A 19 -32.94 -11.51 -8.61
CA MET A 19 -31.90 -12.26 -9.35
C MET A 19 -31.05 -13.16 -8.43
N ASN A 20 -30.82 -12.73 -7.18
CA ASN A 20 -29.99 -13.45 -6.21
C ASN A 20 -30.79 -14.40 -5.29
N ASN A 21 -32.08 -14.63 -5.54
CA ASN A 21 -32.98 -15.45 -4.70
C ASN A 21 -32.93 -15.09 -3.20
N ARG A 22 -32.68 -13.82 -2.88
CA ARG A 22 -32.52 -13.30 -1.50
C ARG A 22 -33.64 -12.32 -1.16
N MET A 23 -34.88 -12.69 -1.47
CA MET A 23 -36.07 -11.86 -1.25
C MET A 23 -36.35 -11.58 0.24
N GLU A 24 -35.90 -12.45 1.15
CA GLU A 24 -36.01 -12.24 2.60
C GLU A 24 -35.23 -11.02 3.10
N PHE A 25 -34.17 -10.60 2.41
CA PHE A 25 -33.40 -9.41 2.77
C PHE A 25 -34.17 -8.11 2.47
N MET A 26 -35.14 -8.15 1.54
CA MET A 26 -35.94 -6.98 1.16
C MET A 26 -37.05 -6.65 2.16
N SER A 27 -37.58 -7.64 2.90
CA SER A 27 -38.60 -7.37 3.93
C SER A 27 -38.04 -6.61 5.14
N ALA A 28 -36.72 -6.70 5.37
CA ALA A 28 -35.99 -5.93 6.38
C ALA A 28 -35.68 -4.48 5.95
N ILE A 29 -35.63 -4.21 4.64
CA ILE A 29 -35.22 -2.91 4.09
C ILE A 29 -36.46 -2.10 3.70
N LYS A 30 -37.12 -1.48 4.68
CA LYS A 30 -38.23 -0.54 4.45
C LYS A 30 -37.72 0.77 3.82
N PRO A 31 -38.51 1.44 2.95
CA PRO A 31 -38.13 2.71 2.33
C PRO A 31 -37.87 3.83 3.35
N GLU A 32 -38.48 3.75 4.53
CA GLU A 32 -38.25 4.66 5.67
C GLU A 32 -36.86 4.49 6.28
N ASN A 33 -36.37 3.25 6.42
CA ASN A 33 -35.00 2.98 6.89
C ASN A 33 -33.97 3.46 5.86
N LEU A 34 -34.25 3.31 4.57
CA LEU A 34 -33.40 3.85 3.50
C LEU A 34 -33.37 5.39 3.52
N SER A 35 -34.52 6.03 3.72
CA SER A 35 -34.62 7.49 3.85
C SER A 35 -33.88 7.99 5.08
N ASN A 36 -33.93 7.27 6.20
CA ASN A 36 -33.18 7.58 7.42
C ASN A 36 -31.67 7.42 7.21
N VAL A 37 -31.20 6.36 6.54
CA VAL A 37 -29.77 6.21 6.18
C VAL A 37 -29.30 7.32 5.24
N VAL A 38 -30.11 7.71 4.24
CA VAL A 38 -29.77 8.80 3.28
C VAL A 38 -29.79 10.19 3.93
N THR A 39 -30.67 10.41 4.91
CA THR A 39 -30.73 11.69 5.67
C THR A 39 -29.67 11.77 6.77
N VAL A 40 -29.24 10.62 7.32
CA VAL A 40 -28.05 10.52 8.17
C VAL A 40 -26.78 10.75 7.34
N GLU A 41 -26.62 10.09 6.18
CA GLU A 41 -25.50 10.30 5.25
C GLU A 41 -25.39 11.77 4.77
N ASN A 42 -26.52 12.47 4.56
CA ASN A 42 -26.49 13.90 4.18
C ASN A 42 -26.18 14.85 5.34
N LYS A 43 -26.36 14.43 6.59
CA LYS A 43 -25.96 15.20 7.77
C LYS A 43 -24.50 14.97 8.16
N ASP A 44 -23.88 13.89 7.68
CA ASP A 44 -22.48 13.60 7.95
C ASP A 44 -21.56 14.43 7.05
N LYS A 45 -21.03 15.50 7.66
CA LYS A 45 -19.81 16.26 7.34
C LYS A 45 -19.29 16.12 5.89
N LYS A 46 -19.27 17.23 5.13
CA LYS A 46 -18.49 17.29 3.87
C LYS A 46 -17.01 17.05 4.15
N TYR A 47 -16.56 15.79 4.02
CA TYR A 47 -15.18 15.42 4.27
C TYR A 47 -14.28 16.04 3.20
N THR A 48 -13.39 16.91 3.65
CA THR A 48 -12.46 17.66 2.78
C THR A 48 -11.05 17.07 2.92
N PHE A 49 -10.11 17.42 2.02
CA PHE A 49 -8.69 17.06 2.15
C PHE A 49 -8.09 17.44 3.52
N LEU A 50 -8.62 18.47 4.18
CA LEU A 50 -8.23 18.84 5.54
C LEU A 50 -8.56 17.78 6.59
N ASP A 51 -9.63 17.00 6.42
CA ASP A 51 -9.99 15.92 7.35
C ASP A 51 -9.00 14.74 7.29
N LEU A 52 -8.19 14.65 6.22
CA LEU A 52 -7.08 13.70 6.11
C LEU A 52 -5.90 14.04 7.05
N VAL A 53 -5.78 15.29 7.48
CA VAL A 53 -4.70 15.78 8.35
C VAL A 53 -5.22 16.11 9.76
N ARG A 54 -6.53 16.03 9.96
CA ARG A 54 -7.22 16.53 11.14
C ARG A 54 -6.89 15.74 12.40
N THR A 55 -6.79 14.42 12.30
CA THR A 55 -6.49 13.56 13.45
C THR A 55 -5.14 12.88 13.35
N PRO A 56 -4.46 12.66 14.51
CA PRO A 56 -3.06 12.30 14.54
C PRO A 56 -2.77 10.95 13.87
N ASN A 57 -3.71 10.01 13.93
CA ASN A 57 -3.56 8.67 13.35
C ASN A 57 -3.73 8.70 11.83
N ILE A 58 -4.76 9.36 11.29
CA ILE A 58 -4.91 9.54 9.84
C ILE A 58 -3.78 10.39 9.27
N ARG A 59 -3.28 11.39 10.00
CA ARG A 59 -2.11 12.17 9.57
C ARG A 59 -0.85 11.31 9.46
N LYS A 60 -0.57 10.46 10.45
CA LYS A 60 0.56 9.51 10.37
C LYS A 60 0.39 8.58 9.17
N LEU A 61 -0.83 8.07 8.96
CA LEU A 61 -1.18 7.22 7.83
C LEU A 61 -0.94 7.91 6.49
N ALA A 62 -1.39 9.16 6.34
CA ALA A 62 -1.22 9.98 5.15
C ALA A 62 0.26 10.23 4.86
N ILE A 63 1.04 10.61 5.88
CA ILE A 63 2.49 10.82 5.71
C ILE A 63 3.20 9.53 5.28
N CYS A 64 2.91 8.41 5.96
CA CYS A 64 3.59 7.15 5.64
C CYS A 64 3.19 6.62 4.26
N THR A 65 1.90 6.61 3.93
CA THR A 65 1.44 6.25 2.58
C THR A 65 2.00 7.20 1.53
N GLY A 66 2.07 8.50 1.82
CA GLY A 66 2.66 9.48 0.92
C GLY A 66 4.12 9.21 0.58
N ILE A 67 4.95 8.92 1.59
CA ILE A 67 6.37 8.56 1.40
C ILE A 67 6.50 7.28 0.57
N VAL A 68 5.69 6.26 0.88
CA VAL A 68 5.70 5.00 0.15
C VAL A 68 5.33 5.22 -1.32
N TRP A 69 4.25 5.94 -1.60
CA TRP A 69 3.81 6.23 -2.97
C TRP A 69 4.80 7.07 -3.77
N PHE A 70 5.37 8.09 -3.15
CA PHE A 70 6.42 8.88 -3.76
C PHE A 70 7.59 7.99 -4.18
N THR A 71 8.07 7.15 -3.26
CA THR A 71 9.24 6.30 -3.48
C THR A 71 8.97 5.22 -4.51
N VAL A 72 7.82 4.56 -4.43
CA VAL A 72 7.40 3.50 -5.36
C VAL A 72 7.30 4.04 -6.80
N ALA A 73 6.67 5.20 -6.98
CA ALA A 73 6.61 5.84 -8.29
C ALA A 73 7.99 6.31 -8.78
N PHE A 74 8.78 6.94 -7.90
CA PHE A 74 10.12 7.41 -8.21
C PHE A 74 11.05 6.28 -8.66
N ILE A 75 11.06 5.15 -7.96
CA ILE A 75 11.87 3.97 -8.32
C ILE A 75 11.34 3.29 -9.59
N TYR A 76 10.03 3.11 -9.71
CA TYR A 76 9.44 2.45 -10.89
C TYR A 76 9.84 3.17 -12.18
N TYR A 77 9.75 4.51 -12.18
CA TYR A 77 10.16 5.33 -13.30
C TYR A 77 11.68 5.44 -13.41
N GLY A 78 12.41 5.50 -12.29
CA GLY A 78 13.89 5.49 -12.30
C GLY A 78 14.46 4.26 -13.00
N ILE A 79 13.98 3.06 -12.66
CA ILE A 79 14.37 1.80 -13.32
C ILE A 79 13.93 1.78 -14.79
N SER A 80 12.73 2.29 -15.09
CA SER A 80 12.24 2.40 -16.47
C SER A 80 12.97 3.46 -17.31
N LEU A 81 13.67 4.42 -16.72
CA LEU A 81 14.43 5.43 -17.47
C LEU A 81 15.90 5.01 -17.64
N ASN A 82 16.47 4.33 -16.63
CA ASN A 82 17.82 3.76 -16.66
C ASN A 82 17.87 2.40 -17.42
N ILE A 83 17.28 2.33 -18.61
CA ILE A 83 17.37 1.16 -19.51
C ILE A 83 18.70 1.14 -20.27
N THR A 84 19.53 2.17 -20.12
CA THR A 84 20.82 2.38 -20.77
C THR A 84 21.91 1.47 -20.18
N GLY A 85 21.85 0.17 -20.47
CA GLY A 85 22.93 -0.73 -20.05
C GLY A 85 22.79 -2.20 -20.41
N PHE A 86 21.67 -2.62 -20.99
CA PHE A 86 21.57 -3.93 -21.58
C PHE A 86 22.26 -3.84 -22.94
N GLY A 87 23.23 -4.68 -23.26
CA GLY A 87 23.74 -4.83 -24.64
C GLY A 87 22.68 -5.36 -25.63
N LEU A 88 21.39 -5.12 -25.34
CA LEU A 88 20.19 -5.54 -26.04
C LEU A 88 19.47 -4.29 -26.55
N ASN A 89 18.72 -4.44 -27.63
CA ASN A 89 17.89 -3.38 -28.18
C ASN A 89 16.86 -2.89 -27.13
N ILE A 90 16.70 -1.57 -26.98
CA ILE A 90 15.76 -0.93 -26.03
C ILE A 90 14.33 -1.50 -26.12
N TYR A 91 13.87 -1.83 -27.33
CA TYR A 91 12.54 -2.42 -27.54
C TYR A 91 12.42 -3.82 -26.92
N LEU A 92 13.49 -4.61 -26.97
CA LEU A 92 13.51 -5.96 -26.41
C LEU A 92 13.54 -5.92 -24.88
N THR A 93 14.31 -5.01 -24.30
CA THR A 93 14.33 -4.82 -22.84
C THR A 93 12.95 -4.38 -22.31
N GLN A 94 12.28 -3.47 -23.01
CA GLN A 94 10.91 -3.07 -22.67
C GLN A 94 9.92 -4.22 -22.79
N PHE A 95 10.05 -5.05 -23.84
CA PHE A 95 9.22 -6.24 -23.98
C PHE A 95 9.43 -7.23 -22.83
N ILE A 96 10.68 -7.48 -22.43
CA ILE A 96 10.99 -8.35 -21.28
C ILE A 96 10.44 -7.78 -19.98
N TYR A 97 10.56 -6.47 -19.77
CA TYR A 97 9.97 -5.79 -18.61
C TYR A 97 8.45 -5.95 -18.58
N ALA A 98 7.76 -5.69 -19.68
CA ALA A 98 6.32 -5.89 -19.76
C ALA A 98 5.92 -7.37 -19.55
N ALA A 99 6.70 -8.30 -20.09
CA ALA A 99 6.45 -9.74 -19.95
C ALA A 99 6.59 -10.22 -18.49
N ILE A 100 7.53 -9.68 -17.71
CA ILE A 100 7.72 -10.07 -16.30
C ILE A 100 6.67 -9.45 -15.38
N GLU A 101 6.01 -8.34 -15.75
CA GLU A 101 4.96 -7.74 -14.93
C GLU A 101 3.78 -8.69 -14.68
N MET A 102 3.39 -9.47 -15.69
CA MET A 102 2.28 -10.43 -15.59
C MET A 102 2.49 -11.52 -14.53
N PRO A 103 3.57 -12.32 -14.57
CA PRO A 103 3.83 -13.32 -13.53
C PRO A 103 4.09 -12.67 -12.16
N SER A 104 4.66 -11.47 -12.14
CA SER A 104 4.87 -10.72 -10.90
C SER A 104 3.54 -10.38 -10.21
N LYS A 105 2.52 -9.95 -10.95
CA LYS A 105 1.18 -9.67 -10.42
C LYS A 105 0.50 -10.91 -9.85
N ILE A 106 0.65 -12.06 -10.52
CA ILE A 106 0.14 -13.35 -10.02
C ILE A 106 0.85 -13.73 -8.71
N ALA A 107 2.18 -13.61 -8.65
CA ALA A 107 2.95 -13.88 -7.44
C ALA A 107 2.56 -12.98 -6.27
N VAL A 108 2.30 -11.69 -6.54
CA VAL A 108 1.79 -10.74 -5.55
C VAL A 108 0.44 -11.17 -4.99
N TYR A 109 -0.49 -11.59 -5.85
CA TYR A 109 -1.81 -12.04 -5.41
C TYR A 109 -1.71 -13.17 -4.38
N TYR A 110 -0.91 -14.21 -4.67
CA TYR A 110 -0.67 -15.30 -3.71
C TYR A 110 0.07 -14.84 -2.45
N SER A 111 1.05 -13.96 -2.59
CA SER A 111 1.83 -13.45 -1.45
C SER A 111 0.98 -12.64 -0.48
N LEU A 112 0.05 -11.83 -0.99
CA LEU A 112 -0.88 -11.04 -0.19
C LEU A 112 -1.86 -11.90 0.60
N ASP A 113 -2.29 -13.02 0.01
CA ASP A 113 -3.20 -13.96 0.66
C ASP A 113 -2.49 -14.77 1.76
N LEU A 114 -1.24 -15.18 1.55
CA LEU A 114 -0.45 -15.96 2.51
C LEU A 114 0.15 -15.11 3.64
N ILE A 115 0.86 -14.03 3.30
CA ILE A 115 1.76 -13.31 4.24
C ILE A 115 1.07 -12.08 4.86
N GLY A 116 0.17 -11.43 4.13
CA GLY A 116 -0.45 -10.16 4.53
C GLY A 116 0.05 -8.98 3.71
N ARG A 117 -0.52 -7.79 3.93
CA ARG A 117 -0.28 -6.62 3.08
C ARG A 117 0.97 -5.86 3.51
N ARG A 118 1.11 -5.60 4.81
CA ARG A 118 2.25 -4.86 5.40
C ARG A 118 3.61 -5.55 5.14
N PRO A 119 3.81 -6.84 5.49
CA PRO A 119 5.11 -7.48 5.29
C PRO A 119 5.44 -7.64 3.81
N THR A 120 4.44 -7.87 2.95
CA THR A 120 4.67 -7.98 1.49
C THR A 120 5.07 -6.64 0.89
N GLN A 121 4.47 -5.52 1.31
CA GLN A 121 4.86 -4.19 0.87
C GLN A 121 6.30 -3.84 1.31
N ALA A 122 6.64 -4.09 2.57
CA ALA A 122 7.98 -3.83 3.08
C ALA A 122 9.03 -4.73 2.41
N ALA A 123 8.75 -6.03 2.29
CA ALA A 123 9.67 -6.99 1.68
C ALA A 123 9.95 -6.66 0.21
N THR A 124 8.92 -6.31 -0.56
CA THR A 124 9.10 -5.94 -1.98
C THR A 124 9.94 -4.68 -2.14
N LEU A 125 9.70 -3.63 -1.34
CA LEU A 125 10.51 -2.41 -1.34
C LEU A 125 11.97 -2.64 -0.96
N LEU A 126 12.20 -3.40 0.12
CA LEU A 126 13.55 -3.76 0.55
C LEU A 126 14.27 -4.60 -0.50
N LEU A 127 13.57 -5.57 -1.09
CA LEU A 127 14.13 -6.41 -2.14
C LEU A 127 14.48 -5.60 -3.39
N THR A 128 13.64 -4.63 -3.79
CA THR A 128 13.97 -3.69 -4.86
C THR A 128 15.23 -2.89 -4.54
N GLY A 129 15.36 -2.35 -3.32
CA GLY A 129 16.55 -1.64 -2.86
C GLY A 129 17.81 -2.52 -2.90
N VAL A 130 17.71 -3.77 -2.45
CA VAL A 130 18.80 -4.76 -2.51
C VAL A 130 19.18 -5.09 -3.95
N CYS A 131 18.23 -5.26 -4.86
CA CYS A 131 18.51 -5.48 -6.27
C CYS A 131 19.27 -4.31 -6.89
N ILE A 132 18.89 -3.06 -6.58
CA ILE A 132 19.60 -1.87 -7.05
C ILE A 132 21.01 -1.80 -6.45
N ALA A 133 21.16 -2.08 -5.15
CA ALA A 133 22.46 -2.13 -4.49
C ALA A 133 23.39 -3.18 -5.11
N ILE A 134 22.88 -4.39 -5.39
CA ILE A 134 23.66 -5.42 -6.08
C ILE A 134 24.08 -4.94 -7.47
N ASN A 135 23.20 -4.25 -8.20
CA ASN A 135 23.53 -3.70 -9.51
C ASN A 135 24.70 -2.71 -9.47
N LEU A 136 24.76 -1.91 -8.40
CA LEU A 136 25.81 -0.91 -8.16
C LEU A 136 27.20 -1.54 -7.95
N PHE A 137 27.28 -2.65 -7.21
CA PHE A 137 28.55 -3.31 -6.90
C PHE A 137 29.04 -4.27 -8.00
N VAL A 138 28.17 -4.64 -8.95
CA VAL A 138 28.52 -5.59 -10.01
C VAL A 138 29.26 -4.89 -11.17
N PRO A 139 30.49 -5.33 -11.50
CA PRO A 139 31.25 -4.75 -12.61
C PRO A 139 30.65 -5.09 -13.98
N ALA A 140 30.86 -4.21 -14.96
CA ALA A 140 30.28 -4.28 -16.30
C ALA A 140 30.58 -5.57 -17.10
N ASN A 141 31.58 -6.35 -16.69
CA ASN A 141 31.95 -7.61 -17.34
C ASN A 141 30.89 -8.72 -17.18
N LEU A 142 29.97 -8.60 -16.21
CA LEU A 142 28.90 -9.57 -15.94
C LEU A 142 27.52 -9.06 -16.38
N TRP A 143 27.40 -8.65 -17.65
CA TRP A 143 26.19 -8.04 -18.19
C TRP A 143 24.92 -8.91 -18.05
N VAL A 144 25.04 -10.23 -18.17
CA VAL A 144 23.91 -11.18 -17.98
C VAL A 144 23.41 -11.15 -16.54
N PHE A 145 24.33 -11.19 -15.57
CA PHE A 145 23.96 -11.14 -14.14
C PHE A 145 23.31 -9.80 -13.80
N ARG A 146 23.90 -8.69 -14.26
CA ARG A 146 23.33 -7.33 -14.11
C ARG A 146 21.91 -7.28 -14.69
N SER A 147 21.67 -7.96 -15.80
CA SER A 147 20.36 -7.99 -16.46
C SER A 147 19.31 -8.74 -15.66
N ILE A 148 19.65 -9.93 -15.15
CA ILE A 148 18.75 -10.73 -14.30
C ILE A 148 18.36 -9.95 -13.05
N VAL A 149 19.35 -9.34 -12.37
CA VAL A 149 19.11 -8.54 -11.17
C VAL A 149 18.23 -7.32 -11.46
N ALA A 150 18.44 -6.65 -12.61
CA ALA A 150 17.61 -5.52 -13.01
C ALA A 150 16.16 -5.92 -13.32
N ILE A 151 15.94 -7.07 -13.98
CA ILE A 151 14.59 -7.61 -14.24
C ILE A 151 13.90 -7.95 -12.91
N LEU A 152 14.61 -8.54 -11.95
CA LEU A 152 14.10 -8.80 -10.60
C LEU A 152 13.77 -7.50 -9.85
N GLY A 153 14.64 -6.49 -9.95
CA GLY A 153 14.39 -5.16 -9.40
C GLY A 153 13.13 -4.51 -9.99
N LYS A 154 12.93 -4.64 -11.31
CA LYS A 154 11.73 -4.14 -11.99
C LYS A 154 10.46 -4.88 -11.54
N ALA A 155 10.51 -6.21 -11.48
CA ALA A 155 9.37 -7.03 -11.06
C ALA A 155 8.96 -6.73 -9.60
N THR A 156 9.94 -6.58 -8.70
CA THR A 156 9.67 -6.24 -7.29
C THR A 156 9.15 -4.81 -7.12
N SER A 157 9.62 -3.87 -7.94
CA SER A 157 9.10 -2.51 -7.98
C SER A 157 7.64 -2.45 -8.46
N GLU A 158 7.30 -3.18 -9.53
CA GLU A 158 5.92 -3.28 -10.02
C GLU A 158 5.00 -3.96 -9.00
N SER A 159 5.52 -4.99 -8.33
CA SER A 159 4.81 -5.66 -7.24
C SER A 159 4.46 -4.68 -6.13
N SER A 160 5.42 -3.87 -5.68
CA SER A 160 5.21 -2.85 -4.67
C SER A 160 4.23 -1.77 -5.11
N PHE A 161 4.19 -1.42 -6.40
CA PHE A 161 3.20 -0.51 -6.98
C PHE A 161 1.79 -1.08 -6.87
N THR A 162 1.60 -2.33 -7.27
CA THR A 162 0.31 -3.02 -7.18
C THR A 162 -0.18 -3.13 -5.74
N ILE A 163 0.70 -3.51 -4.82
CA ILE A 163 0.38 -3.64 -3.39
C ILE A 163 0.07 -2.27 -2.79
N ALA A 164 0.82 -1.21 -3.11
CA ALA A 164 0.54 0.14 -2.63
C ALA A 164 -0.85 0.63 -3.04
N PHE A 165 -1.27 0.36 -4.28
CA PHE A 165 -2.63 0.67 -4.75
C PHE A 165 -3.70 -0.05 -3.94
N LEU A 166 -3.57 -1.37 -3.78
CA LEU A 166 -4.52 -2.17 -3.01
C LEU A 166 -4.56 -1.74 -1.55
N TYR A 167 -3.39 -1.59 -0.94
CA TYR A 167 -3.25 -1.26 0.46
C TYR A 167 -3.87 0.10 0.76
N THR A 168 -3.68 1.09 -0.12
CA THR A 168 -4.34 2.40 0.01
C THR A 168 -5.86 2.29 -0.02
N ALA A 169 -6.42 1.42 -0.86
CA ALA A 169 -7.86 1.20 -0.89
C ALA A 169 -8.39 0.50 0.39
N GLU A 170 -7.61 -0.36 1.02
CA GLU A 170 -7.98 -1.03 2.28
C GLU A 170 -7.78 -0.11 3.51
N LEU A 171 -6.78 0.77 3.46
CA LEU A 171 -6.33 1.57 4.59
C LEU A 171 -7.17 2.84 4.81
N TYR A 172 -7.65 3.46 3.73
CA TYR A 172 -8.47 4.66 3.83
C TYR A 172 -9.97 4.32 3.96
N PRO A 173 -10.69 4.97 4.89
CA PRO A 173 -12.11 4.73 5.08
C PRO A 173 -12.91 5.23 3.88
N THR A 174 -14.03 4.56 3.59
CA THR A 174 -14.86 4.82 2.40
C THR A 174 -15.18 6.31 2.20
N VAL A 175 -15.44 7.04 3.29
CA VAL A 175 -15.77 8.48 3.28
C VAL A 175 -14.64 9.40 2.80
N VAL A 176 -13.38 9.03 3.00
CA VAL A 176 -12.20 9.84 2.60
C VAL A 176 -11.25 9.11 1.66
N ARG A 177 -11.58 7.89 1.23
CA ARG A 177 -10.76 7.06 0.34
C ARG A 177 -10.43 7.78 -0.96
N GLN A 178 -11.40 8.46 -1.56
CA GLN A 178 -11.18 9.22 -2.78
C GLN A 178 -10.18 10.38 -2.57
N ASN A 179 -10.28 11.07 -1.43
CA ASN A 179 -9.37 12.16 -1.07
C ASN A 179 -7.95 11.62 -0.78
N GLY A 180 -7.85 10.50 -0.08
CA GLY A 180 -6.60 9.80 0.20
C GLY A 180 -5.90 9.33 -1.07
N LEU A 181 -6.62 8.66 -1.98
CA LEU A 181 -6.12 8.25 -3.29
C LEU A 181 -5.69 9.46 -4.14
N GLY A 182 -6.43 10.58 -4.09
CA GLY A 182 -6.04 11.81 -4.76
C GLY A 182 -4.72 12.37 -4.24
N TYR A 183 -4.56 12.40 -2.91
CA TYR A 183 -3.33 12.85 -2.25
C TYR A 183 -2.12 11.96 -2.57
N THR A 184 -2.26 10.64 -2.46
CA THR A 184 -1.17 9.71 -2.77
C THR A 184 -0.83 9.73 -4.26
N SER A 185 -1.82 9.89 -5.14
CA SER A 185 -1.59 10.06 -6.58
C SER A 185 -0.83 11.35 -6.90
N PHE A 186 -1.11 12.44 -6.20
CA PHE A 186 -0.35 13.69 -6.34
C PHE A 186 1.13 13.49 -5.96
N LEU A 187 1.40 12.87 -4.82
CA LEU A 187 2.76 12.56 -4.40
C LEU A 187 3.46 11.57 -5.33
N ALA A 188 2.76 10.57 -5.84
CA ALA A 188 3.27 9.64 -6.83
C ALA A 188 3.72 10.41 -8.09
N ARG A 189 2.87 11.32 -8.61
CA ARG A 189 3.21 12.15 -9.77
C ARG A 189 4.42 13.04 -9.52
N LEU A 190 4.59 13.59 -8.32
CA LEU A 190 5.82 14.31 -7.96
C LEU A 190 7.05 13.40 -8.05
N GLY A 191 6.95 12.16 -7.55
CA GLY A 191 8.00 11.15 -7.69
C GLY A 191 8.33 10.87 -9.16
N VAL A 192 7.31 10.68 -10.01
CA VAL A 192 7.49 10.49 -11.46
C VAL A 192 8.19 11.69 -12.11
N SER A 193 7.82 12.92 -11.75
CA SER A 193 8.43 14.13 -12.31
C SER A 193 9.88 14.32 -11.88
N ILE A 194 10.25 13.91 -10.66
CA ILE A 194 11.61 14.03 -10.14
C ILE A 194 12.52 12.91 -10.65
N ALA A 195 11.98 11.72 -10.95
CA ALA A 195 12.74 10.58 -11.47
C ALA A 195 13.67 10.91 -12.68
N PRO A 196 13.19 11.52 -13.78
CA PRO A 196 14.05 11.88 -14.91
C PRO A 196 15.07 12.96 -14.57
N LEU A 197 14.75 13.90 -13.66
CA LEU A 197 15.70 14.93 -13.21
C LEU A 197 16.89 14.30 -12.47
N ILE A 198 16.65 13.26 -11.68
CA ILE A 198 17.70 12.51 -11.00
C ILE A 198 18.45 11.60 -11.98
N ALA A 199 17.77 11.04 -12.99
CA ALA A 199 18.44 10.27 -14.04
C ALA A 199 19.42 11.14 -14.84
N LEU A 200 19.07 12.40 -15.15
CA LEU A 200 19.98 13.36 -15.81
C LEU A 200 21.25 13.67 -15.00
N LEU A 201 21.24 13.45 -13.69
CA LEU A 201 22.41 13.64 -12.84
C LEU A 201 23.50 12.57 -13.07
N GLU A 202 23.19 11.50 -13.82
CA GLU A 202 24.17 10.48 -14.23
C GLU A 202 25.33 11.09 -15.05
N ASP A 203 25.06 12.14 -15.84
CA ASP A 203 26.06 12.84 -16.66
C ASP A 203 27.15 13.51 -15.81
N VAL A 204 26.80 13.89 -14.58
CA VAL A 204 27.75 14.48 -13.62
C VAL A 204 28.43 13.35 -12.84
N TRP A 205 27.64 12.48 -12.21
CA TRP A 205 28.13 11.35 -11.39
C TRP A 205 27.31 10.08 -11.66
N LYS A 206 27.91 9.12 -12.38
CA LYS A 206 27.25 7.87 -12.79
C LYS A 206 26.60 7.06 -11.65
N LEU A 207 27.22 7.06 -10.47
CA LEU A 207 26.78 6.26 -9.33
C LEU A 207 25.70 6.98 -8.48
N LEU A 208 25.52 8.29 -8.66
CA LEU A 208 24.70 9.12 -7.80
C LEU A 208 23.19 8.75 -7.87
N PRO A 209 22.58 8.55 -9.07
CA PRO A 209 21.17 8.20 -9.17
C PRO A 209 20.86 6.84 -8.53
N GLU A 210 21.71 5.83 -8.76
CA GLU A 210 21.53 4.47 -8.21
C GLU A 210 21.55 4.48 -6.66
N VAL A 211 22.46 5.26 -6.04
CA VAL A 211 22.51 5.43 -4.58
C VAL A 211 21.26 6.11 -4.04
N ILE A 212 20.74 7.13 -4.73
CA ILE A 212 19.49 7.81 -4.34
C ILE A 212 18.31 6.85 -4.41
N PHE A 213 18.17 6.07 -5.48
CA PHE A 213 17.10 5.08 -5.60
C PHE A 213 17.19 4.01 -4.50
N CYS A 214 18.40 3.50 -4.23
CA CYS A 214 18.63 2.50 -3.19
C CYS A 214 18.29 3.01 -1.79
N THR A 215 18.78 4.19 -1.42
CA THR A 215 18.54 4.78 -0.09
C THR A 215 17.07 5.07 0.15
N LEU A 216 16.38 5.64 -0.85
CA LEU A 216 14.93 5.87 -0.76
C LEU A 216 14.16 4.55 -0.65
N ALA A 217 14.52 3.51 -1.42
CA ALA A 217 13.88 2.19 -1.34
C ALA A 217 13.94 1.62 0.08
N ILE A 218 15.12 1.68 0.71
CA ILE A 218 15.34 1.16 2.07
C ILE A 218 14.54 1.96 3.09
N ILE A 219 14.61 3.30 3.03
CA ILE A 219 13.85 4.18 3.94
C ILE A 219 12.35 3.91 3.79
N SER A 220 11.84 3.82 2.57
CA SER A 220 10.45 3.52 2.29
C SER A 220 10.04 2.14 2.77
N GLY A 221 10.90 1.12 2.63
CA GLY A 221 10.66 -0.21 3.19
C GLY A 221 10.54 -0.21 4.71
N LEU A 222 11.38 0.58 5.40
CA LEU A 222 11.28 0.78 6.85
C LEU A 222 10.01 1.55 7.24
N VAL A 223 9.62 2.56 6.46
CA VAL A 223 8.36 3.28 6.66
C VAL A 223 7.16 2.36 6.40
N ALA A 224 7.23 1.49 5.40
CA ALA A 224 6.20 0.47 5.12
C ALA A 224 6.00 -0.47 6.32
N CYS A 225 7.07 -0.79 7.06
CA CYS A 225 6.98 -1.54 8.30
C CYS A 225 6.21 -0.80 9.40
N LEU A 226 6.09 0.54 9.38
CA LEU A 226 5.34 1.31 10.37
C LEU A 226 3.83 1.37 10.07
N LEU A 227 3.38 0.94 8.89
CA LEU A 227 1.95 0.94 8.55
C LEU A 227 1.21 -0.22 9.25
N PRO A 228 -0.08 -0.03 9.61
CA PRO A 228 -0.88 -1.04 10.28
C PRO A 228 -1.33 -2.15 9.32
N GLU A 229 -1.30 -3.42 9.76
CA GLU A 229 -1.72 -4.56 8.93
C GLU A 229 -3.23 -4.51 8.63
N THR A 230 -3.61 -4.78 7.37
CA THR A 230 -5.02 -4.78 6.92
C THR A 230 -5.59 -6.18 6.72
N LYS A 231 -4.76 -7.24 6.72
CA LYS A 231 -5.23 -8.62 6.52
C LYS A 231 -6.20 -9.05 7.64
N ASN A 232 -7.38 -9.55 7.23
CA ASN A 232 -8.48 -10.03 8.09
C ASN A 232 -9.12 -8.97 9.02
N VAL A 233 -8.91 -7.68 8.75
CA VAL A 233 -9.56 -6.59 9.48
C VAL A 233 -10.76 -6.10 8.68
N ARG A 234 -11.87 -5.76 9.35
CA ARG A 234 -13.01 -5.08 8.68
C ARG A 234 -12.52 -3.75 8.14
N LEU A 235 -12.88 -3.44 6.89
CA LEU A 235 -12.52 -2.15 6.30
C LEU A 235 -13.15 -1.02 7.14
N PRO A 236 -12.38 0.02 7.51
CA PRO A 236 -12.93 1.13 8.25
C PRO A 236 -13.96 1.85 7.38
N GLU A 237 -15.16 2.07 7.91
CA GLU A 237 -16.22 2.81 7.22
C GLU A 237 -16.16 4.31 7.58
N THR A 238 -15.68 4.62 8.78
CA THR A 238 -15.56 6.00 9.31
C THR A 238 -14.14 6.36 9.73
N ILE A 239 -13.89 7.66 9.96
CA ILE A 239 -12.61 8.17 10.47
C ILE A 239 -12.40 7.71 11.92
N GLU A 240 -13.48 7.71 12.68
CA GLU A 240 -13.53 7.28 14.08
C GLU A 240 -13.15 5.80 14.22
N ASP A 241 -13.47 4.94 13.25
CA ASP A 241 -13.03 3.52 13.24
C ASP A 241 -11.50 3.38 13.21
N ILE A 242 -10.78 4.27 12.50
CA ILE A 242 -9.31 4.25 12.44
C ILE A 242 -8.71 4.67 13.78
N GLU A 243 -9.33 5.62 14.46
CA GLU A 243 -8.92 6.05 15.78
C GLU A 243 -9.13 4.94 16.82
N GLN A 244 -10.29 4.28 16.81
CA GLN A 244 -10.61 3.19 17.73
C GLN A 244 -9.81 1.91 17.47
N THR A 245 -9.59 1.55 16.20
CA THR A 245 -8.80 0.37 15.81
C THR A 245 -7.35 0.50 16.28
N THR A 246 -6.80 1.72 16.27
CA THR A 246 -5.44 1.96 16.79
C THR A 246 -5.35 1.71 18.30
N TYR A 247 -6.35 2.08 19.10
CA TYR A 247 -6.39 1.77 20.53
C TYR A 247 -6.38 0.26 20.79
N VAL A 248 -7.12 -0.51 19.99
CA VAL A 248 -7.23 -1.97 20.11
C VAL A 248 -5.90 -2.66 19.75
N TRP A 249 -5.23 -2.23 18.67
CA TRP A 249 -3.90 -2.77 18.33
C TRP A 249 -2.86 -2.40 19.35
N GLN A 250 -2.90 -1.18 19.87
CA GLN A 250 -1.97 -0.71 20.89
C GLN A 250 -2.19 -1.46 22.22
N SER A 251 -3.44 -1.77 22.60
CA SER A 251 -3.71 -2.63 23.75
C SER A 251 -3.26 -4.09 23.54
N ILE A 252 -3.46 -4.65 22.34
CA ILE A 252 -3.01 -6.02 22.02
C ILE A 252 -1.48 -6.12 21.98
N GLU A 253 -0.77 -5.11 21.47
CA GLU A 253 0.69 -5.07 21.47
C GLU A 253 1.28 -4.85 22.87
N LEU A 254 0.60 -4.06 23.71
CA LEU A 254 0.93 -3.93 25.13
C LEU A 254 0.70 -5.26 25.87
N GLU A 255 -0.42 -5.93 25.63
CA GLU A 255 -0.74 -7.22 26.24
C GLU A 255 0.23 -8.33 25.80
N LYS A 256 0.65 -8.33 24.53
CA LYS A 256 1.73 -9.22 24.04
C LYS A 256 3.08 -8.88 24.66
N ARG A 257 3.44 -7.60 24.81
CA ARG A 257 4.68 -7.19 25.51
C ARG A 257 4.66 -7.63 26.97
N ASP A 258 3.55 -7.45 27.67
CA ASP A 258 3.39 -7.84 29.07
C ASP A 258 3.38 -9.37 29.24
N ALA A 259 2.81 -10.12 28.30
CA ALA A 259 2.90 -11.58 28.27
C ALA A 259 4.33 -12.09 28.04
N THR A 260 5.13 -11.36 27.25
CA THR A 260 6.53 -11.71 26.96
C THR A 260 7.47 -11.35 28.12
N LEU A 261 7.11 -10.36 28.95
CA LEU A 261 7.85 -9.96 30.15
C LEU A 261 7.58 -10.87 31.38
N LYS A 262 6.59 -11.76 31.30
CA LYS A 262 6.16 -12.60 32.43
C LYS A 262 6.92 -13.92 32.74
N PRO A 263 8.04 -14.34 32.12
CA PRO A 263 8.68 -15.60 32.49
C PRO A 263 9.99 -15.46 33.32
N LEU A 264 10.09 -14.55 34.30
CA LEU A 264 11.30 -14.47 35.16
C LEU A 264 11.10 -14.22 36.67
N THR A 265 9.89 -14.27 37.24
CA THR A 265 9.71 -14.04 38.70
C THR A 265 8.98 -15.14 39.47
N SER A 266 8.84 -16.36 38.92
CA SER A 266 8.23 -17.50 39.65
C SER A 266 9.21 -18.66 39.87
N GLY A 267 10.44 -18.34 40.28
CA GLY A 267 11.46 -19.33 40.61
C GLY A 267 12.34 -18.82 41.75
N GLY A 268 11.79 -18.85 42.97
CA GLY A 268 12.53 -18.50 44.18
C GLY A 268 11.67 -18.70 45.41
N ASP A 269 12.10 -19.64 46.25
CA ASP A 269 11.63 -19.94 47.61
C ASP A 269 10.36 -20.77 47.79
N GLU A 270 10.50 -22.10 47.66
CA GLU A 270 9.99 -23.05 48.66
C GLU A 270 10.89 -24.30 48.72
N SER A 271 11.89 -24.28 49.59
CA SER A 271 12.45 -25.52 50.18
C SER A 271 13.14 -25.19 51.51
N GLY A 272 12.36 -25.23 52.59
CA GLY A 272 12.87 -25.48 53.93
C GLY A 272 12.86 -26.99 54.19
N GLY A 273 13.98 -27.52 54.64
CA GLY A 273 14.19 -28.93 54.98
C GLY A 273 15.65 -29.26 55.14
#